data_AF-A0A819ZML1-F1
#
_entry.id   AF-A0A819ZML1-F1
#
_cell.length_a   1.000
_cell.length_b   1.000
_cell.length_c   1.000
_cell.angle_alpha   90.00
_cell.angle_beta   90.00
_cell.angle_gamma   90.00
#
_symmetry.space_group_name_H-M   'P 1'
#
loop_
_entity.id
_entity.type
_entity.pdbx_description
1 polymer ?
#
loop_
_entity_poly.entity_id
_entity_poly.type
_entity_poly.pdbx_seq_one_letter_code
_entity_poly.pdbx_strand_id
1 'polypeptide(L)'
;MDQMDIAKKEMIHECFSQYEDDITEQPKIGDFQNNYNETEAIWWYTRDCFLYRLLNKALRTENIDIFKFRFFIKELFHQLKDASDVYTKEIIECGIETFSLYRGQSIAFDKLQKLKQCVNGLISFNTFLSTTIDRDVAVVDAGDGSGTPVIESVLFEMIVNINVNRKTPFANIKHLSYFKDEDEILFFI
;
A
#
# COMPACT_ATOMS: atom_id res chain seq x y z
N MET A 1 -6.38 25.77 16.47
CA MET A 1 -6.09 25.01 15.24
C MET A 1 -5.95 23.57 15.68
N ASP A 2 -6.73 22.67 15.10
CA ASP A 2 -6.75 21.26 15.51
C ASP A 2 -5.36 20.63 15.26
N GLN A 3 -4.93 19.68 16.10
CA GLN A 3 -3.66 18.98 15.89
C GLN A 3 -3.63 18.26 14.54
N MET A 4 -4.80 17.81 14.07
CA MET A 4 -4.94 17.16 12.76
C MET A 4 -4.75 18.13 11.60
N ASP A 5 -5.26 19.37 11.72
CA ASP A 5 -5.03 20.42 10.72
C ASP A 5 -3.54 20.75 10.56
N ILE A 6 -2.81 20.77 11.68
CA ILE A 6 -1.36 21.01 11.67
C ILE A 6 -0.65 19.84 10.97
N ALA A 7 -1.01 18.60 11.29
CA ALA A 7 -0.44 17.42 10.65
C ALA A 7 -0.70 17.38 9.14
N LYS A 8 -1.91 17.73 8.68
CA LYS A 8 -2.24 17.86 7.26
C LYS A 8 -1.36 18.90 6.60
N LYS A 9 -1.24 20.11 7.17
CA LYS A 9 -0.42 21.20 6.60
C LYS A 9 1.05 20.83 6.49
N GLU A 10 1.63 20.19 7.52
CA GLU A 10 3.02 19.72 7.49
C GLU A 10 3.23 18.69 6.38
N MET A 11 2.32 17.72 6.24
CA MET A 11 2.37 16.73 5.16
C MET A 11 2.34 17.40 3.78
N ILE A 12 1.42 18.34 3.56
CA ILE A 12 1.29 19.03 2.27
C ILE A 12 2.54 19.84 1.94
N HIS A 13 3.12 20.52 2.93
CA HIS A 13 4.36 21.26 2.74
C HIS A 13 5.51 20.33 2.33
N GLU A 14 5.64 19.17 2.98
CA GLU A 14 6.63 18.16 2.60
C GLU A 14 6.39 17.63 1.17
N CYS A 15 5.14 17.36 0.80
CA CYS A 15 4.80 16.90 -0.55
C CYS A 15 5.21 17.93 -1.62
N PHE A 16 4.92 19.21 -1.43
CA PHE A 16 5.34 20.27 -2.36
C PHE A 16 6.87 20.39 -2.43
N SER A 17 7.57 20.26 -1.30
CA SER A 17 9.04 20.29 -1.27
C SER A 17 9.66 19.13 -2.04
N GLN A 18 9.12 17.91 -1.93
CA GLN A 18 9.63 16.73 -2.66
C GLN A 18 9.36 16.78 -4.17
N TYR A 19 8.40 17.59 -4.62
CA TYR A 19 7.95 17.71 -6.01
C TYR A 19 7.98 19.17 -6.51
N GLU A 20 8.92 19.98 -6.02
CA GLU A 20 8.99 21.43 -6.32
C GLU A 20 8.97 21.70 -7.83
N ASP A 21 9.71 20.90 -8.61
CA ASP A 21 9.84 21.03 -10.06
C ASP A 21 8.92 20.09 -10.89
N ASP A 22 8.06 19.30 -10.24
CA ASP A 22 7.20 18.32 -10.92
C ASP A 22 5.85 18.92 -11.31
N ILE A 23 5.76 19.39 -12.55
CA ILE A 23 4.54 19.97 -13.12
C ILE A 23 3.33 19.01 -13.18
N THR A 24 3.56 17.70 -13.05
CA THR A 24 2.51 16.68 -13.10
C THR A 24 1.94 16.42 -11.71
N GLU A 25 2.81 16.39 -10.68
CA GLU A 25 2.40 16.08 -9.31
C GLU A 25 1.94 17.32 -8.53
N GLN A 26 2.48 18.50 -8.82
CA GLN A 26 2.07 19.77 -8.20
C GLN A 26 0.54 20.01 -8.24
N PRO A 27 -0.16 19.86 -9.39
CA PRO A 27 -1.62 19.98 -9.42
C PRO A 27 -2.34 18.92 -8.58
N LYS A 28 -1.82 17.69 -8.53
CA LYS A 28 -2.42 16.60 -7.73
C LYS A 28 -2.29 16.86 -6.23
N ILE A 29 -1.18 17.45 -5.79
CA ILE A 29 -0.99 17.88 -4.39
C ILE A 29 -1.96 19.02 -4.05
N GLY A 30 -2.12 20.00 -4.94
CA GLY A 30 -3.11 21.08 -4.78
C GLY A 30 -4.56 20.57 -4.73
N ASP A 31 -4.90 19.60 -5.58
CA ASP A 31 -6.20 18.93 -5.57
C ASP A 31 -6.44 18.22 -4.22
N PHE A 32 -5.48 17.43 -3.75
CA PHE A 32 -5.56 16.81 -2.42
C PHE A 32 -5.71 17.86 -1.30
N GLN A 33 -4.93 18.94 -1.32
CA GLN A 33 -4.98 19.97 -0.28
C GLN A 33 -6.40 20.56 -0.16
N ASN A 34 -7.02 20.87 -1.29
CA ASN A 34 -8.28 21.61 -1.35
C ASN A 34 -9.53 20.73 -1.30
N ASN A 35 -9.45 19.51 -1.84
CA ASN A 35 -10.62 18.66 -2.10
C ASN A 35 -10.62 17.33 -1.32
N TYR A 36 -9.55 17.00 -0.58
CA TYR A 36 -9.48 15.74 0.16
C TYR A 36 -10.63 15.58 1.17
N ASN A 37 -11.26 14.40 1.13
CA ASN A 37 -12.26 13.94 2.08
C ASN A 37 -11.82 12.64 2.79
N GLU A 38 -12.21 12.47 4.05
CA GLU A 38 -11.82 11.33 4.90
C GLU A 38 -12.31 9.97 4.36
N THR A 39 -13.38 9.95 3.55
CA THR A 39 -13.88 8.72 2.91
C THR A 39 -13.13 8.34 1.63
N GLU A 40 -12.06 9.05 1.28
CA GLU A 40 -11.32 8.84 0.03
C GLU A 40 -9.84 8.52 0.26
N ALA A 41 -9.42 8.22 1.50
CA ALA A 41 -8.03 7.90 1.82
C ALA A 41 -7.49 6.74 0.96
N ILE A 42 -8.22 5.62 0.84
CA ILE A 42 -7.83 4.47 0.01
C ILE A 42 -7.76 4.87 -1.48
N TRP A 43 -8.70 5.68 -1.96
CA TRP A 43 -8.70 6.17 -3.35
C TRP A 43 -7.45 7.01 -3.64
N TRP A 44 -7.11 7.93 -2.73
CA TRP A 44 -5.90 8.74 -2.84
C TRP A 44 -4.61 7.94 -2.69
N TYR A 45 -4.63 6.88 -1.87
CA TYR A 45 -3.48 5.98 -1.73
C TYR A 45 -3.23 5.14 -2.98
N THR A 46 -4.29 4.71 -3.68
CA THR A 46 -4.19 3.84 -4.86
C THR A 46 -4.06 4.61 -6.18
N ARG A 47 -4.47 5.88 -6.22
CA ARG A 47 -4.27 6.76 -7.38
C ARG A 47 -2.78 6.89 -7.72
N ASP A 48 -2.46 6.86 -9.02
CA ASP A 48 -1.13 7.20 -9.52
C ASP A 48 -0.79 8.69 -9.25
N CYS A 49 -0.24 8.94 -8.07
CA CYS A 49 0.10 10.26 -7.56
C CYS A 49 1.21 10.20 -6.50
N PHE A 50 1.62 11.39 -6.05
CA PHE A 50 2.66 11.64 -5.07
C PHE A 50 2.51 10.79 -3.80
N LEU A 51 1.27 10.52 -3.37
CA LEU A 51 0.99 10.05 -2.03
C LEU A 51 1.44 8.62 -1.80
N TYR A 52 1.06 7.69 -2.69
CA TYR A 52 1.57 6.32 -2.69
C TYR A 52 3.10 6.28 -2.65
N ARG A 53 3.73 7.06 -3.55
CA ARG A 53 5.18 7.06 -3.76
C ARG A 53 5.94 7.60 -2.56
N LEU A 54 5.53 8.74 -2.02
CA LEU A 54 6.19 9.36 -0.86
C LEU A 54 5.98 8.55 0.40
N LEU A 55 4.77 8.03 0.61
CA LEU A 55 4.47 7.26 1.81
C LEU A 55 5.26 5.94 1.82
N ASN A 56 5.26 5.19 0.71
CA ASN A 56 6.07 3.97 0.59
C ASN A 56 7.58 4.25 0.55
N LYS A 57 8.02 5.45 0.13
CA LYS A 57 9.43 5.86 0.25
C LYS A 57 9.80 6.10 1.72
N ALA A 58 9.02 6.90 2.45
CA ALA A 58 9.24 7.22 3.86
C ALA A 58 9.23 5.96 4.74
N LEU A 59 8.33 5.02 4.43
CA LEU A 59 8.23 3.71 5.06
C LEU A 59 9.48 2.84 4.83
N ARG A 60 9.97 2.78 3.59
CA ARG A 60 11.18 2.00 3.26
C ARG A 60 12.46 2.56 3.85
N THR A 61 12.53 3.87 4.04
CA THR A 61 13.72 4.52 4.61
C THR A 61 13.74 4.49 6.13
N GLU A 62 12.64 4.08 6.78
CA GLU A 62 12.50 4.02 8.24
C GLU A 62 12.94 5.32 8.95
N ASN A 63 12.82 6.46 8.25
CA ASN A 63 13.25 7.75 8.75
C ASN A 63 12.12 8.44 9.53
N ILE A 64 12.49 9.39 10.39
CA ILE A 64 11.57 10.26 11.13
C ILE A 64 10.62 11.04 10.20
N ASP A 65 10.93 11.15 8.91
CA ASP A 65 10.05 11.74 7.90
C ASP A 65 8.68 11.06 7.81
N ILE A 66 8.55 9.79 8.21
CA ILE A 66 7.26 9.11 8.29
C ILE A 66 6.25 9.87 9.18
N PHE A 67 6.72 10.57 10.22
CA PHE A 67 5.87 11.38 11.10
C PHE A 67 5.24 12.57 10.38
N LYS A 68 5.83 13.05 9.27
CA LYS A 68 5.21 14.09 8.45
C LYS A 68 3.96 13.58 7.73
N PHE A 69 3.87 12.28 7.48
CA PHE A 69 2.71 11.63 6.87
C PHE A 69 1.69 11.08 7.87
N ARG A 70 1.85 11.36 9.18
CA ARG A 70 0.97 10.86 10.25
C ARG A 70 -0.51 11.16 10.06
N PHE A 71 -0.82 12.30 9.41
CA PHE A 71 -2.20 12.65 9.04
C PHE A 71 -2.78 11.54 8.16
N PHE A 72 -2.16 11.31 7.00
CA PHE A 72 -2.71 10.39 6.02
C PHE A 72 -2.59 8.92 6.43
N ILE A 73 -1.55 8.55 7.18
CA ILE A 73 -1.44 7.19 7.76
C ILE A 73 -2.65 6.88 8.65
N LYS A 74 -3.07 7.84 9.48
CA LYS A 74 -4.24 7.68 10.35
C LYS A 74 -5.54 7.58 9.55
N GLU A 75 -5.70 8.43 8.55
CA GLU A 75 -6.87 8.42 7.67
C GLU A 75 -7.00 7.09 6.91
N LEU A 76 -5.89 6.63 6.31
CA LEU A 76 -5.82 5.35 5.62
C LEU A 76 -6.11 4.19 6.57
N PHE A 77 -5.58 4.23 7.80
CA PHE A 77 -5.86 3.21 8.81
C PHE A 77 -7.36 3.13 9.13
N HIS A 78 -8.00 4.27 9.39
CA HIS A 78 -9.43 4.28 9.75
C HIS A 78 -10.29 3.73 8.61
N GLN A 79 -10.10 4.22 7.39
CA GLN A 79 -10.91 3.75 6.27
C GLN A 79 -10.66 2.26 5.98
N LEU A 80 -9.40 1.81 6.03
CA LEU A 80 -9.07 0.40 5.83
C LEU A 80 -9.59 -0.48 6.98
N LYS A 81 -9.64 0.04 8.20
CA LYS A 81 -10.20 -0.67 9.36
C LYS A 81 -11.70 -0.91 9.17
N ASP A 82 -12.45 0.11 8.75
CA ASP A 82 -13.89 -0.02 8.48
C ASP A 82 -14.15 -1.01 7.34
N ALA A 83 -13.37 -0.92 6.25
CA ALA A 83 -13.44 -1.87 5.14
C ALA A 83 -13.09 -3.30 5.58
N SER A 84 -12.10 -3.44 6.47
CA SER A 84 -11.66 -4.74 6.99
C SER A 84 -12.72 -5.41 7.84
N ASP A 85 -13.43 -4.65 8.67
CA ASP A 85 -14.50 -5.20 9.53
C ASP A 85 -15.67 -5.74 8.71
N VAL A 86 -16.01 -5.08 7.60
CA VAL A 86 -17.01 -5.58 6.63
C VAL A 86 -16.48 -6.81 5.90
N TYR A 87 -15.29 -6.71 5.30
CA TYR A 87 -14.72 -7.78 4.46
C TYR A 87 -14.48 -9.08 5.24
N THR A 88 -13.91 -8.98 6.45
CA THR A 88 -13.65 -10.16 7.28
C THR A 88 -14.94 -10.84 7.73
N LYS A 89 -16.00 -10.08 8.01
CA LYS A 89 -17.32 -10.63 8.33
C LYS A 89 -17.87 -11.44 7.14
N GLU A 90 -17.83 -10.88 5.93
CA GLU A 90 -18.29 -11.56 4.71
C GLU A 90 -17.53 -12.86 4.45
N ILE A 91 -16.19 -12.85 4.56
CA ILE A 91 -15.35 -14.04 4.38
C ILE A 91 -15.72 -15.13 5.40
N ILE A 92 -15.91 -14.76 6.68
CA ILE A 92 -16.28 -15.69 7.74
C ILE A 92 -17.67 -16.28 7.49
N GLU A 93 -18.65 -15.46 7.08
CA GLU A 93 -20.00 -15.92 6.76
C GLU A 93 -20.01 -16.88 5.55
N CYS A 94 -19.08 -16.72 4.62
CA CYS A 94 -18.86 -17.65 3.51
C CYS A 94 -18.10 -18.94 3.91
N GLY A 95 -17.65 -19.07 5.17
CA GLY A 95 -16.93 -20.25 5.65
C GLY A 95 -15.50 -20.39 5.10
N ILE A 96 -14.90 -19.29 4.64
CA ILE A 96 -13.53 -19.28 4.12
C ILE A 96 -12.56 -19.17 5.31
N GLU A 97 -11.71 -20.17 5.53
CA GLU A 97 -10.71 -20.14 6.60
C GLU A 97 -9.33 -19.65 6.13
N THR A 98 -9.01 -19.96 4.87
CA THR A 98 -7.77 -19.55 4.22
C THR A 98 -8.02 -19.18 2.77
N PHE A 99 -7.19 -18.29 2.24
CA PHE A 99 -7.21 -17.94 0.82
C PHE A 99 -5.80 -17.58 0.35
N SER A 100 -5.58 -17.72 -0.96
CA SER A 100 -4.30 -17.40 -1.59
C SER A 100 -4.30 -15.97 -2.09
N LEU A 101 -3.15 -15.31 -1.95
CA LEU A 101 -2.88 -13.98 -2.48
C LEU A 101 -1.55 -13.95 -3.21
N TYR A 102 -1.51 -13.08 -4.20
CA TYR A 102 -0.37 -12.90 -5.08
C TYR A 102 0.11 -11.46 -5.02
N ARG A 103 1.43 -11.28 -5.16
CA ARG A 103 2.04 -9.97 -5.34
C ARG A 103 3.18 -10.08 -6.32
N GLY A 104 3.10 -9.32 -7.41
CA GLY A 104 4.21 -9.09 -8.32
C GLY A 104 5.12 -7.99 -7.81
N GLN A 105 6.42 -8.21 -7.89
CA GLN A 105 7.38 -7.13 -7.67
C GLN A 105 8.71 -7.39 -8.38
N SER A 106 9.21 -6.37 -9.06
CA SER A 106 10.61 -6.27 -9.44
C SER A 106 11.49 -5.91 -8.23
N ILE A 107 12.45 -6.75 -7.87
CA ILE A 107 13.39 -6.51 -6.75
C ILE A 107 14.85 -6.60 -7.19
N ALA A 108 15.73 -5.92 -6.48
CA ALA A 108 17.16 -6.02 -6.74
C ALA A 108 17.67 -7.45 -6.46
N PHE A 109 18.64 -7.91 -7.26
CA PHE A 109 19.23 -9.24 -7.16
C PHE A 109 19.76 -9.55 -5.75
N ASP A 110 20.42 -8.59 -5.10
CA ASP A 110 20.95 -8.74 -3.73
C ASP A 110 19.83 -8.97 -2.70
N LYS A 111 18.70 -8.27 -2.85
CA LYS A 111 17.49 -8.47 -2.05
C LYS A 111 16.92 -9.86 -2.26
N LEU A 112 16.88 -10.36 -3.51
CA LEU A 112 16.46 -11.73 -3.79
C LEU A 112 17.39 -12.76 -3.14
N GLN A 113 18.70 -12.55 -3.16
CA GLN A 113 19.64 -13.45 -2.48
C GLN A 113 19.42 -13.50 -0.96
N LYS A 114 19.13 -12.35 -0.33
CA LYS A 114 18.77 -12.31 1.10
C LYS A 114 17.48 -13.08 1.38
N LEU A 115 16.47 -12.96 0.52
CA LEU A 115 15.23 -13.74 0.65
C LEU A 115 15.49 -15.25 0.53
N LYS A 116 16.34 -15.68 -0.43
CA LYS A 116 16.74 -17.09 -0.58
C LYS A 116 17.48 -17.64 0.63
N GLN A 117 18.21 -16.80 1.36
CA GLN A 117 18.86 -17.18 2.61
C GLN A 117 17.89 -17.28 3.80
N CYS A 118 16.69 -16.70 3.68
CA CYS A 118 15.65 -16.68 4.72
C CYS A 118 14.61 -17.82 4.55
N VAL A 119 14.94 -18.88 3.82
CA VAL A 119 14.04 -20.05 3.70
C VAL A 119 13.81 -20.65 5.09
N ASN A 120 12.54 -20.95 5.40
CA ASN A 120 12.04 -21.32 6.74
C ASN A 120 12.12 -20.19 7.79
N GLY A 121 12.44 -18.96 7.38
CA GLY A 121 12.40 -17.77 8.22
C GLY A 121 11.10 -16.97 8.07
N LEU A 122 11.05 -15.82 8.74
CA LEU A 122 9.96 -14.85 8.63
C LEU A 122 10.37 -13.69 7.72
N ILE A 123 9.42 -13.24 6.90
CA ILE A 123 9.56 -12.05 6.08
C ILE A 123 8.63 -10.98 6.65
N SER A 124 9.15 -9.77 6.84
CA SER A 124 8.37 -8.61 7.21
C SER A 124 8.38 -7.62 6.05
N PHE A 125 7.23 -7.02 5.77
CA PHE A 125 7.08 -5.93 4.83
C PHE A 125 7.10 -4.62 5.60
N ASN A 126 7.95 -3.69 5.19
CA ASN A 126 8.05 -2.37 5.81
C ASN A 126 7.19 -1.32 5.10
N THR A 127 6.32 -1.73 4.19
CA THR A 127 5.33 -0.89 3.50
C THR A 127 3.96 -1.53 3.57
N PHE A 128 2.91 -0.77 3.32
CA PHE A 128 1.59 -1.35 3.07
C PHE A 128 1.72 -2.43 1.99
N LEU A 129 1.09 -3.57 2.26
CA LEU A 129 1.23 -4.74 1.43
C LEU A 129 0.01 -4.82 0.52
N SER A 130 0.21 -4.36 -0.71
CA SER A 130 -0.75 -4.49 -1.81
C SER A 130 -0.60 -5.87 -2.46
N THR A 131 -1.70 -6.56 -2.64
CA THR A 131 -1.79 -7.93 -3.16
C THR A 131 -3.06 -8.07 -3.99
N THR A 132 -3.19 -9.16 -4.74
CA THR A 132 -4.38 -9.46 -5.52
C THR A 132 -4.72 -10.94 -5.39
N ILE A 133 -6.01 -11.27 -5.55
CA ILE A 133 -6.47 -12.66 -5.70
C ILE A 133 -6.19 -13.21 -7.11
N ASP A 134 -5.96 -12.32 -8.08
CA ASP A 134 -5.69 -12.68 -9.47
C ASP A 134 -4.18 -12.86 -9.70
N ARG A 135 -3.77 -14.10 -9.95
CA ARG A 135 -2.38 -14.43 -10.21
C ARG A 135 -1.85 -13.73 -11.47
N ASP A 136 -2.67 -13.56 -12.50
CA ASP A 136 -2.24 -12.98 -13.77
C ASP A 136 -1.97 -11.49 -13.63
N VAL A 137 -2.77 -10.78 -12.83
CA VAL A 137 -2.50 -9.38 -12.43
C VAL A 137 -1.14 -9.29 -11.73
N ALA A 138 -0.89 -10.14 -10.74
CA ALA A 138 0.40 -10.15 -10.04
C ALA A 138 1.59 -10.53 -10.95
N VAL A 139 1.40 -11.35 -11.99
CA VAL A 139 2.46 -11.64 -12.97
C VAL A 139 2.77 -10.41 -13.82
N VAL A 140 1.74 -9.66 -14.24
CA VAL A 140 1.94 -8.38 -14.96
C VAL A 140 2.71 -7.38 -14.09
N ASP A 141 2.35 -7.25 -12.82
CA ASP A 141 3.03 -6.36 -11.87
C ASP A 141 4.49 -6.73 -11.61
N ALA A 142 4.83 -8.02 -11.68
CA ALA A 142 6.21 -8.48 -11.53
C ALA A 142 7.11 -7.99 -12.69
N GLY A 143 6.52 -7.73 -13.85
CA GLY A 143 7.23 -7.42 -15.10
C GLY A 143 7.91 -8.65 -15.71
N ASP A 144 8.57 -8.45 -16.85
CA ASP A 144 9.21 -9.50 -17.63
C ASP A 144 10.72 -9.70 -17.31
N GLY A 145 11.25 -8.95 -16.34
CA GLY A 145 12.66 -8.99 -15.92
C GLY A 145 13.66 -8.51 -17.00
N SER A 146 13.18 -8.01 -18.14
CA SER A 146 14.04 -7.75 -19.31
C SER A 146 14.73 -6.38 -19.31
N GLY A 147 14.35 -5.50 -18.37
CA GLY A 147 14.75 -4.08 -18.40
C GLY A 147 16.05 -3.71 -17.70
N THR A 148 16.60 -4.54 -16.80
CA THR A 148 17.79 -4.16 -16.01
C THR A 148 18.55 -5.38 -15.49
N PRO A 149 19.89 -5.50 -15.71
CA PRO A 149 20.66 -6.71 -15.36
C PRO A 149 20.71 -7.06 -13.86
N VAL A 150 20.21 -6.19 -12.99
CA VAL A 150 20.30 -6.29 -11.53
C VAL A 150 18.92 -6.35 -10.88
N ILE A 151 17.86 -6.40 -11.68
CA ILE A 151 16.47 -6.47 -11.22
C ILE A 151 15.89 -7.82 -11.63
N GLU A 152 15.24 -8.48 -10.69
CA GLU A 152 14.61 -9.78 -10.85
C GLU A 152 13.10 -9.63 -10.64
N SER A 153 12.31 -10.21 -11.54
CA SER A 153 10.86 -10.30 -11.41
C SER A 153 10.50 -11.42 -10.45
N VAL A 154 9.80 -11.07 -9.37
CA VAL A 154 9.41 -11.99 -8.31
C VAL A 154 7.91 -11.99 -8.13
N LEU A 155 7.33 -13.19 -8.11
CA LEU A 155 5.96 -13.43 -7.70
C LEU A 155 5.96 -13.99 -6.29
N PHE A 156 5.36 -13.27 -5.35
CA PHE A 156 5.05 -13.77 -4.02
C PHE A 156 3.70 -14.48 -4.06
N GLU A 157 3.65 -15.69 -3.51
CA GLU A 157 2.43 -16.44 -3.25
C GLU A 157 2.29 -16.62 -1.74
N MET A 158 1.17 -16.17 -1.20
CA MET A 158 0.91 -16.10 0.24
C MET A 158 -0.41 -16.78 0.55
N ILE A 159 -0.42 -17.63 1.57
CA ILE A 159 -1.65 -18.21 2.11
C ILE A 159 -2.00 -17.43 3.37
N VAL A 160 -3.14 -16.75 3.33
CA VAL A 160 -3.66 -15.99 4.48
C VAL A 160 -4.61 -16.87 5.26
N ASN A 161 -4.41 -16.92 6.58
CA ASN A 161 -5.33 -17.58 7.51
C ASN A 161 -6.08 -16.52 8.32
N ILE A 162 -7.40 -16.43 8.13
CA ILE A 162 -8.22 -15.38 8.75
C ILE A 162 -8.41 -15.55 10.26
N ASN A 163 -8.08 -16.72 10.79
CA ASN A 163 -8.22 -17.03 12.21
C ASN A 163 -6.95 -16.66 13.00
N VAL A 164 -5.84 -16.35 12.32
CA VAL A 164 -4.57 -16.00 12.95
C VAL A 164 -4.38 -14.48 12.91
N ASN A 165 -4.56 -13.84 14.06
CA ASN A 165 -4.26 -12.42 14.33
C ASN A 165 -5.08 -11.37 13.53
N ARG A 166 -6.20 -10.94 14.12
CA ARG A 166 -7.11 -9.90 13.56
C ARG A 166 -6.69 -8.44 13.83
N LYS A 167 -5.44 -8.19 14.22
CA LYS A 167 -5.00 -6.85 14.65
C LYS A 167 -4.66 -5.93 13.49
N THR A 168 -4.12 -6.47 12.41
CA THR A 168 -3.73 -5.70 11.24
C THR A 168 -4.89 -5.66 10.25
N PRO A 169 -5.47 -4.48 9.97
CA PRO A 169 -6.55 -4.36 8.99
C PRO A 169 -6.11 -4.81 7.61
N PHE A 170 -6.99 -5.55 6.95
CA PHE A 170 -6.89 -5.84 5.52
C PHE A 170 -8.28 -5.93 4.90
N ALA A 171 -8.42 -5.51 3.66
CA ALA A 171 -9.68 -5.56 2.95
C ALA A 171 -9.45 -5.72 1.45
N ASN A 172 -10.39 -6.37 0.76
CA ASN A 172 -10.54 -6.14 -0.68
C ASN A 172 -11.04 -4.70 -0.87
N ILE A 173 -10.24 -3.89 -1.55
CA ILE A 173 -10.49 -2.45 -1.73
C ILE A 173 -10.98 -2.10 -3.13
N LYS A 174 -11.42 -3.07 -3.95
CA LYS A 174 -11.91 -2.88 -5.32
C LYS A 174 -12.87 -1.70 -5.47
N HIS A 175 -13.82 -1.55 -4.54
CA HIS A 175 -14.84 -0.50 -4.58
C HIS A 175 -14.38 0.86 -4.07
N LEU A 176 -13.24 0.92 -3.38
CA LEU A 176 -12.65 2.12 -2.78
C LEU A 176 -11.41 2.60 -3.54
N SER A 177 -10.78 1.70 -4.31
CA SER A 177 -9.56 1.96 -5.08
C SER A 177 -9.82 2.86 -6.29
N TYR A 178 -8.79 3.60 -6.69
CA TYR A 178 -8.71 4.25 -7.98
C TYR A 178 -8.76 3.23 -9.12
N PHE A 179 -8.08 2.09 -8.95
CA PHE A 179 -8.01 1.00 -9.91
C PHE A 179 -8.99 -0.11 -9.52
N LYS A 180 -10.16 -0.11 -10.15
CA LYS A 180 -11.26 -1.03 -9.80
C LYS A 180 -11.09 -2.44 -10.37
N ASP A 181 -10.15 -2.65 -11.27
CA ASP A 181 -10.01 -3.92 -12.01
C ASP A 181 -8.90 -4.82 -11.45
N GLU A 182 -8.19 -4.39 -10.40
CA GLU A 182 -7.03 -5.11 -9.85
C GLU A 182 -7.38 -6.16 -8.77
N ASP A 183 -8.64 -6.15 -8.29
CA ASP A 183 -9.10 -6.97 -7.16
C ASP A 183 -8.11 -6.92 -5.97
N GLU A 184 -7.62 -5.71 -5.70
CA GLU A 184 -6.58 -5.45 -4.73
C GLU A 184 -7.05 -5.76 -3.30
N ILE A 185 -6.28 -6.59 -2.59
CA ILE A 185 -6.34 -6.74 -1.14
C ILE A 185 -5.16 -5.99 -0.53
N LEU A 186 -5.47 -4.93 0.21
CA LEU A 186 -4.49 -4.08 0.87
C LEU A 186 -4.39 -4.45 2.36
N PHE A 187 -3.16 -4.68 2.83
CA PHE A 187 -2.85 -4.88 4.25
C PHE A 187 -2.18 -3.63 4.82
N PHE A 188 -2.64 -3.23 6.00
CA PHE A 188 -1.95 -2.23 6.82
C PHE A 188 -0.64 -2.79 7.38
N ILE A 189 0.24 -1.93 7.92
CA ILE A 189 1.49 -2.31 8.61
C ILE A 189 1.40 -2.20 10.13
#